data_AF-A0A5R9NKN1-F1
#
_entry.id   AF-A0A5R9NKN1-F1
#
_cell.length_a   1.000
_cell.length_b   1.000
_cell.length_c   1.000
_cell.angle_alpha   90.00
_cell.angle_beta   90.00
_cell.angle_gamma   90.00
#
_symmetry.space_group_name_H-M   'P 1'
#
loop_
_entity.id
_entity.type
_entity.pdbx_description
1 polymer ?
#
loop_
_entity_poly.entity_id
_entity_poly.type
_entity_poly.pdbx_seq_one_letter_code
_entity_poly.pdbx_strand_id
1 'polypeptide(L)'
;MGDLLIRDVPEAMKRQLQESAQRNGRSLSEEAIEIIRRQIAAERSGAPAGRRLRSLMGEERLSHDEVEAIAASRHERDREPPSFDK
;
A
#
# COMPACT_ATOMS: atom_id res chain seq x y z
N MET A 1 9.60 -19.28 -0.49
CA MET A 1 9.99 -18.88 0.88
C MET A 1 11.46 -18.53 0.83
N GLY A 2 11.79 -17.25 0.96
CA GLY A 2 13.18 -16.81 1.04
C GLY A 2 13.45 -16.42 2.49
N ASP A 3 14.55 -16.92 3.04
CA ASP A 3 15.01 -16.52 4.37
C ASP A 3 15.92 -15.30 4.24
N LEU A 4 15.71 -14.31 5.10
CA LEU A 4 16.52 -13.09 5.17
C LEU A 4 17.32 -13.11 6.48
N LEU A 5 18.65 -13.11 6.36
CA LEU A 5 19.54 -12.97 7.50
C LEU A 5 20.02 -11.53 7.62
N ILE A 6 19.63 -10.87 8.71
CA ILE A 6 20.12 -9.53 9.06
C ILE A 6 21.29 -9.68 10.02
N ARG A 7 22.49 -9.30 9.55
CA ARG A 7 23.74 -9.35 10.34
C ARG A 7 24.01 -8.00 10.99
N ASP A 8 24.84 -8.00 12.02
CA ASP A 8 25.35 -6.80 12.69
C ASP A 8 24.25 -5.87 13.25
N VAL A 9 23.12 -6.46 13.68
CA VAL A 9 22.04 -5.71 14.34
C VAL A 9 22.53 -5.23 15.71
N PRO A 10 22.48 -3.91 15.99
CA PRO A 10 22.88 -3.37 17.28
C PRO A 10 22.11 -4.02 18.43
N GLU A 11 22.79 -4.31 19.55
CA GLU A 11 22.17 -4.98 20.71
C GLU A 11 20.98 -4.19 21.28
N ALA A 12 21.05 -2.86 21.27
CA ALA A 12 19.93 -2.01 21.67
C ALA A 12 18.70 -2.24 20.77
N MET A 13 18.91 -2.37 19.45
CA MET A 13 17.84 -2.62 18.50
C MET A 13 17.24 -4.02 18.68
N LYS A 14 18.08 -5.03 18.95
CA LYS A 14 17.58 -6.38 19.25
C LYS A 14 16.68 -6.39 20.48
N ARG A 15 17.06 -5.71 21.56
CA ARG A 15 16.24 -5.60 22.78
C ARG A 15 14.90 -4.93 22.50
N GLN A 16 14.91 -3.80 21.79
CA GLN A 16 13.68 -3.10 21.42
C GLN A 16 12.74 -3.98 20.60
N LEU A 17 13.29 -4.76 19.66
CA LEU A 17 12.52 -5.68 18.85
C LEU A 17 11.92 -6.83 19.68
N GLN A 18 12.68 -7.38 20.63
CA GLN A 18 12.20 -8.40 21.57
C GLN A 18 11.08 -7.88 22.45
N GLU A 19 11.23 -6.68 23.01
CA GLU A 19 10.19 -6.04 23.83
C GLU A 19 8.92 -5.75 23.02
N SER A 20 9.05 -5.31 21.76
CA SER A 20 7.89 -5.14 20.86
C SER A 20 7.19 -6.47 20.59
N ALA A 21 7.95 -7.51 20.27
CA ALA A 21 7.42 -8.85 19.99
C ALA A 21 6.66 -9.40 21.21
N GLN A 22 7.24 -9.26 22.41
CA GLN A 22 6.60 -9.70 23.65
C GLN A 22 5.30 -8.94 23.93
N ARG A 23 5.30 -7.61 23.75
CA ARG A 23 4.08 -6.79 23.93
C ARG A 23 2.97 -7.16 22.96
N ASN A 24 3.31 -7.55 21.73
CA ASN A 24 2.35 -7.92 20.70
C ASN A 24 2.00 -9.42 20.70
N GLY A 25 2.56 -10.23 21.60
CA GLY A 25 2.35 -11.67 21.66
C GLY A 25 2.87 -12.43 20.42
N ARG A 26 3.91 -11.90 19.77
CA ARG A 26 4.48 -12.43 18.52
C ARG A 26 5.87 -12.99 18.73
N SER A 27 6.30 -13.85 17.81
CA SER A 27 7.71 -14.23 17.71
C SER A 27 8.57 -13.05 17.21
N LEU A 28 9.87 -13.08 17.47
CA LEU A 28 10.80 -12.04 17.04
C LEU A 28 10.82 -11.87 15.52
N SER A 29 10.84 -12.98 14.78
CA SER A 29 10.83 -13.00 13.32
C SER A 29 9.51 -12.47 12.76
N GLU A 30 8.39 -12.84 13.37
CA GLU A 30 7.07 -12.36 12.96
C GLU A 30 6.93 -10.84 13.20
N GLU A 31 7.35 -10.34 14.35
CA GLU A 31 7.34 -8.90 14.61
C GLU A 31 8.25 -8.14 13.64
N ALA A 32 9.43 -8.69 13.31
CA ALA A 32 10.31 -8.11 12.30
C ALA A 32 9.65 -8.02 10.91
N ILE A 33 8.96 -9.10 10.48
CA ILE A 33 8.21 -9.13 9.22
C ILE A 33 7.12 -8.06 9.23
N GLU A 34 6.38 -7.92 10.33
CA GLU A 34 5.30 -6.95 10.46
C GLU A 34 5.79 -5.50 10.47
N ILE A 35 6.95 -5.23 11.05
CA ILE A 35 7.58 -3.91 10.98
C ILE A 35 7.99 -3.59 9.54
N ILE A 36 8.63 -4.53 8.84
CA ILE A 36 9.04 -4.35 7.44
C ILE A 36 7.83 -4.12 6.54
N ARG A 37 6.75 -4.92 6.69
CA ARG A 37 5.50 -4.75 5.95
C ARG A 37 4.89 -3.37 6.15
N ARG A 38 4.82 -2.90 7.41
CA ARG A 38 4.30 -1.57 7.74
C ARG A 38 5.12 -0.47 7.08
N GLN A 39 6.45 -0.58 7.10
CA GLN A 39 7.32 0.43 6.49
C GLN A 39 7.18 0.45 4.95
N ILE A 40 7.13 -0.71 4.29
CA ILE A 40 6.87 -0.80 2.85
C ILE A 40 5.52 -0.17 2.48
N ALA A 41 4.49 -0.42 3.30
CA ALA A 41 3.17 0.17 3.08
C ALA A 41 3.18 1.70 3.30
N ALA A 42 3.91 2.18 4.31
CA ALA A 42 4.07 3.61 4.58
C ALA A 42 4.84 4.34 3.46
N GLU A 43 5.89 3.72 2.90
CA GLU A 43 6.60 4.28 1.73
C GLU A 43 5.69 4.36 0.50
N ARG A 44 4.79 3.38 0.33
CA ARG A 44 3.76 3.42 -0.73
C ARG A 44 2.67 4.46 -0.46
N SER A 45 2.40 4.83 0.79
CA SER A 45 1.35 5.80 1.13
C SER A 45 1.76 7.25 0.83
N GLY A 46 3.07 7.55 0.85
CA GLY A 46 3.63 8.82 0.36
C GLY A 46 3.54 9.00 -1.17
N ALA A 47 3.16 7.95 -1.90
CA ALA A 47 2.89 8.07 -3.32
C ALA A 47 1.57 8.82 -3.58
N PRO A 48 1.52 9.72 -4.58
CA PRO A 48 0.28 10.37 -5.01
C PRO A 48 -0.82 9.33 -5.20
N ALA A 49 -2.06 9.67 -4.85
CA ALA A 49 -3.21 8.76 -4.97
C ALA A 49 -3.28 8.12 -6.37
N GLY A 50 -2.96 8.87 -7.43
CA GLY A 50 -2.88 8.36 -8.80
C GLY A 50 -1.85 7.24 -9.00
N ARG A 51 -0.67 7.30 -8.36
CA ARG A 51 0.36 6.25 -8.44
C ARG A 51 -0.08 5.00 -7.67
N ARG A 52 -0.77 5.17 -6.54
CA ARG A 52 -1.36 4.05 -5.78
C ARG A 52 -2.44 3.35 -6.60
N LEU A 53 -3.38 4.10 -7.17
CA LEU A 53 -4.42 3.54 -8.05
C LEU A 53 -3.80 2.86 -9.27
N ARG A 54 -2.81 3.48 -9.94
CA ARG A 54 -2.07 2.88 -11.05
C ARG A 54 -1.44 1.53 -10.69
N SER A 55 -0.91 1.37 -9.49
CA SER A 55 -0.30 0.10 -9.05
C SER A 55 -1.29 -1.03 -8.80
N LEU A 56 -2.57 -0.71 -8.62
CA LEU A 56 -3.67 -1.68 -8.49
C LEU A 56 -4.29 -2.03 -9.85
N MET A 57 -4.13 -1.16 -10.85
CA MET A 57 -4.53 -1.42 -12.23
C MET A 57 -3.51 -2.33 -12.91
N GLY A 58 -3.96 -3.23 -13.78
CA GLY A 58 -3.08 -4.10 -14.56
C GLY A 58 -2.18 -3.32 -15.53
N GLU A 59 -1.25 -4.02 -16.20
CA GLU A 59 -0.37 -3.45 -17.23
C GLU A 59 -1.11 -3.03 -18.51
N GLU A 60 -2.39 -3.41 -18.61
CA GLU A 60 -3.24 -3.07 -19.74
C GLU A 60 -3.44 -1.55 -19.81
N ARG A 61 -3.05 -0.98 -20.95
CA ARG A 61 -3.25 0.42 -21.23
C ARG A 61 -4.62 0.59 -21.85
N LEU A 62 -5.30 1.66 -21.48
CA LEU A 62 -6.49 2.11 -22.20
C LEU A 62 -6.14 2.30 -23.67
N SER A 63 -7.03 1.83 -24.54
CA SER A 63 -6.99 2.11 -25.96
C SER A 63 -7.18 3.61 -26.23
N HIS A 64 -6.84 4.04 -27.44
CA HIS A 64 -7.00 5.44 -27.83
C HIS A 64 -8.47 5.89 -27.74
N ASP A 65 -9.39 5.04 -28.20
CA ASP A 65 -10.83 5.31 -28.21
C ASP A 65 -11.38 5.47 -26.78
N GLU A 66 -10.92 4.64 -25.84
CA GLU A 66 -11.30 4.76 -24.42
C GLU A 66 -10.77 6.05 -23.78
N VAL A 67 -9.55 6.47 -24.14
CA VAL A 67 -8.98 7.73 -23.66
C VAL A 67 -9.78 8.92 -24.18
N GLU A 68 -10.18 8.90 -25.46
CA GLU A 68 -11.03 9.95 -26.04
C GLU A 68 -12.42 9.98 -25.37
N ALA A 69 -13.05 8.83 -25.14
CA ALA A 69 -14.34 8.76 -24.45
C ALA A 69 -14.28 9.35 -23.03
N ILE A 70 -13.19 9.09 -22.29
CA ILE A 70 -12.97 9.70 -20.96
C ILE A 70 -12.73 11.20 -21.05
N ALA A 71 -12.02 11.68 -22.08
CA ALA A 71 -11.80 13.11 -22.27
C ALA A 71 -13.12 13.83 -22.57
N ALA A 72 -13.98 13.24 -23.41
CA ALA A 72 -15.31 13.77 -23.71
C ALA A 72 -16.21 13.83 -22.47
N SER A 73 -16.21 12.79 -21.63
CA SER A 73 -17.08 12.73 -20.46
C SER A 73 -16.76 13.77 -19.38
N ARG A 74 -15.52 14.27 -19.33
CA ARG A 74 -15.12 15.36 -18.40
C ARG A 74 -15.80 16.70 -18.69
N HIS A 75 -16.38 16.85 -19.89
CA HIS A 75 -17.10 18.04 -20.30
C HIS A 75 -18.63 17.86 -20.21
N GLU A 76 -19.09 16.69 -19.79
CA GLU A 76 -20.51 16.45 -19.52
C GLU A 76 -20.95 17.19 -18.25
N ARG A 77 -22.26 17.43 -18.14
CA ARG A 77 -22.83 18.02 -16.92
C ARG A 77 -22.63 17.05 -15.77
N ASP A 78 -22.38 17.60 -14.57
CA ASP A 78 -22.31 16.80 -13.35
C ASP A 78 -23.56 15.92 -13.22
N ARG A 79 -23.35 14.64 -12.92
CA ARG A 79 -24.44 13.70 -12.68
C ARG A 79 -25.19 14.12 -11.43
N GLU A 80 -26.52 14.00 -11.46
CA GLU A 80 -27.34 14.21 -10.27
C GLU A 80 -26.87 13.28 -9.13
N PRO A 81 -26.83 13.78 -7.88
CA PRO A 81 -26.47 12.96 -6.73
C PRO A 81 -27.33 11.69 -6.66
N PRO A 82 -26.74 10.54 -6.29
CA PRO A 82 -27.52 9.32 -6.15
C PRO A 82 -28.60 9.48 -5.07
N SER A 83 -29.84 9.06 -5.38
CA SER A 83 -30.91 8.96 -4.38
C SER A 83 -30.71 7.70 -3.55
N PHE A 84 -30.58 7.85 -2.23
CA PHE A 84 -30.43 6.73 -1.31
C PHE A 84 -31.76 6.24 -0.72
N ASP A 85 -32.89 6.72 -1.26
CA ASP A 85 -34.22 6.30 -0.86
C ASP A 85 -34.53 4.89 -1.43
N LYS A 86 -34.02 3.85 -0.75
CA LYS A 86 -34.52 2.47 -0.76
C LYS A 86 -33.97 1.67 0.40
#